data_AF-A0A158L2C3-F1
#
_entry.id   AF-A0A158L2C3-F1
#
_cell.length_a   1.000
_cell.length_b   1.000
_cell.length_c   1.000
_cell.angle_alpha   90.00
_cell.angle_beta   90.00
_cell.angle_gamma   90.00
#
_symmetry.space_group_name_H-M   'P 1'
#
loop_
_entity.id
_entity.type
_entity.pdbx_description
1 polymer ?
#
loop_
_entity_poly.entity_id
_entity_poly.type
_entity_poly.pdbx_seq_one_letter_code
_entity_poly.pdbx_strand_id
1 'polypeptide(L)'
;MRAALNGTPAEWLSSEDLAKLYARYGIDKFNLNDRGYIASVHPLELWSVNYLRNHPLASVNDIQEASREMRVTAYSWLFKTRYHATQDRRIKNMVEADAFEQISKSWRALGYPFASLTPSYAAAIGASGDRPAALAQLIGTIENDGKTLPTQSIATLEFAKDTPYETRFAPAATAPRAVLSHEIAEVVHQLLRDVVLGGTAKRLADGITLPDGRAFDVYGKTGTGDQRLNVFARGARLIESRRVNRTATFVFVIGDRFFGTLTAYVHEPYAARYDFTSALSVQLLKSLAPALQPLLGDAVVAGREK
;
A
#
# COMPACT_ATOMS: atom_id res chain seq x y z
N MET A 1 20.91 33.82 41.73
CA MET A 1 21.45 33.91 40.35
C MET A 1 22.93 33.61 40.31
N ARG A 2 23.78 34.38 41.01
CA ARG A 2 25.24 34.16 41.02
C ARG A 2 25.67 32.74 41.46
N ALA A 3 25.00 32.16 42.47
CA ALA A 3 25.28 30.79 42.92
C ALA A 3 25.06 29.72 41.84
N ALA A 4 24.22 29.96 40.83
CA ALA A 4 23.96 29.03 39.73
C ALA A 4 25.01 29.12 38.60
N LEU A 5 25.96 30.07 38.68
CA LEU A 5 27.03 30.25 37.68
C LEU A 5 28.36 29.62 38.12
N ASN A 6 28.45 29.13 39.35
CA ASN A 6 29.64 28.47 39.86
C ASN A 6 30.00 27.25 39.00
N GLY A 7 31.21 27.22 38.42
CA GLY A 7 31.65 26.17 37.51
C GLY A 7 31.17 26.31 36.06
N THR A 8 30.62 27.46 35.68
CA THR A 8 30.23 27.75 34.28
C THR A 8 31.19 28.77 33.64
N PRO A 9 31.31 28.82 32.30
CA PRO A 9 32.13 29.84 31.62
C PRO A 9 31.71 31.31 31.91
N ALA A 10 30.55 31.51 32.54
CA ALA A 10 29.98 32.82 32.87
C ALA A 10 30.17 33.21 34.35
N GLU A 11 30.98 32.48 35.12
CA GLU A 11 31.22 32.74 36.55
C GLU A 11 31.83 34.13 36.84
N TRP A 12 32.49 34.72 35.84
CA TRP A 12 33.10 36.07 35.92
C TRP A 12 32.07 37.21 35.96
N LEU A 13 30.78 36.96 35.70
CA LEU A 13 29.75 38.00 35.70
C LEU A 13 29.48 38.54 37.11
N SER A 14 29.49 39.87 37.24
CA SER A 14 29.19 40.55 38.50
C SER A 14 27.70 40.48 38.84
N SER A 15 27.35 40.64 40.13
CA SER A 15 25.95 40.71 40.55
C SER A 15 25.18 41.86 39.89
N GLU A 16 25.86 42.98 39.61
CA GLU A 16 25.27 44.15 38.94
C GLU A 16 24.99 43.87 37.45
N ASP A 17 25.93 43.23 36.75
CA ASP A 17 25.75 42.85 35.35
C ASP A 17 24.66 41.80 35.18
N LEU A 18 24.58 40.84 36.12
CA LEU A 18 23.49 39.87 36.16
C LEU A 18 22.14 40.54 36.38
N ALA A 19 22.05 41.54 37.25
CA ALA A 19 20.81 42.30 37.43
C ALA A 19 20.40 43.06 36.16
N LYS A 20 21.36 43.69 35.47
CA LYS A 20 21.12 44.36 34.18
C LYS A 20 20.66 43.40 33.10
N LEU A 21 21.31 42.23 32.97
CA LEU A 21 20.93 41.18 32.03
C LEU A 21 19.56 40.61 32.36
N TYR A 22 19.26 40.37 33.64
CA TYR A 22 17.95 39.89 34.08
C TYR A 22 16.83 40.90 33.77
N ALA A 23 17.08 42.20 33.99
CA ALA A 23 16.12 43.24 33.65
C ALA A 23 15.88 43.35 32.13
N ARG A 24 16.94 43.16 31.32
CA ARG A 24 16.88 43.26 29.86
C ARG A 24 16.25 42.03 29.20
N TYR A 25 16.57 40.83 29.70
CA TYR A 25 16.17 39.54 29.13
C TYR A 25 15.18 38.78 30.03
N GLY A 26 14.43 39.52 30.84
CA GLY A 26 13.41 38.96 31.73
C GLY A 26 12.40 38.10 30.98
N ILE A 27 11.83 37.13 31.68
CA ILE A 27 10.85 36.21 31.11
C ILE A 27 9.62 36.96 30.58
N ASP A 28 9.30 38.15 31.08
CA ASP A 28 8.19 39.00 30.62
C ASP A 28 8.50 39.82 29.35
N LYS A 29 9.77 39.90 28.92
CA LYS A 29 10.21 40.81 27.83
C LYS A 29 10.09 40.25 26.43
N PHE A 30 10.11 38.93 26.29
CA PHE A 30 10.17 38.22 25.01
C PHE A 30 9.09 37.13 24.97
N ASN A 31 8.60 36.76 23.79
CA ASN A 31 7.74 35.58 23.65
C ASN A 31 8.55 34.27 23.75
N LEU A 32 7.89 33.11 23.79
CA LEU A 32 8.56 31.82 23.99
C LEU A 32 9.61 31.51 22.89
N ASN A 33 9.35 31.89 21.64
CA ASN A 33 10.28 31.66 20.53
C ASN A 33 11.53 32.51 20.64
N ASP A 34 11.36 33.80 20.93
CA ASP A 34 12.46 34.74 21.09
C ASP A 34 13.35 34.32 22.29
N ARG A 35 12.74 33.83 23.37
CA ARG A 35 13.48 33.26 24.51
C ARG A 35 14.28 32.02 24.10
N GLY A 36 13.68 31.11 23.32
CA GLY A 36 14.38 29.94 22.77
C GLY A 36 15.57 30.34 21.90
N TYR A 37 15.39 31.34 21.03
CA TYR A 37 16.44 31.88 20.18
C TYR A 37 17.59 32.49 21.00
N ILE A 38 17.31 33.35 21.97
CA ILE A 38 18.31 34.00 22.82
C ILE A 38 19.10 32.95 23.62
N ALA A 39 18.41 31.92 24.14
CA ALA A 39 19.04 30.86 24.92
C ALA A 39 19.65 29.73 24.06
N SER A 40 19.53 29.79 22.73
CA SER A 40 20.00 28.77 21.80
C SER A 40 19.47 27.34 22.10
N VAL A 41 18.22 27.24 22.54
CA VAL A 41 17.54 25.96 22.86
C VAL A 41 16.12 25.96 22.30
N HIS A 42 15.53 24.77 22.12
CA HIS A 42 14.20 24.68 21.54
C HIS A 42 13.16 25.36 22.46
N PRO A 43 12.22 26.19 21.94
CA PRO A 43 11.24 26.92 22.75
C PRO A 43 10.42 26.00 23.67
N LEU A 44 10.06 24.80 23.21
CA LEU A 44 9.34 23.82 24.02
C LEU A 44 10.18 23.17 25.11
N GLU A 45 11.51 23.08 24.96
CA GLU A 45 12.38 22.58 26.03
C GLU A 45 12.42 23.57 27.19
N LEU A 46 12.57 24.87 26.91
CA LEU A 46 12.50 25.93 27.92
C LEU A 46 11.16 25.92 28.66
N TRP A 47 10.06 25.82 27.91
CA TRP A 47 8.74 25.75 28.51
C TRP A 47 8.60 24.50 29.39
N SER A 48 9.02 23.34 28.90
CA SER A 48 8.88 22.06 29.61
C SER A 48 9.68 22.04 30.91
N VAL A 49 10.93 22.52 30.90
CA VAL A 49 11.76 22.63 32.11
C VAL A 49 11.13 23.60 33.11
N ASN A 50 10.63 24.76 32.65
CA ASN A 50 9.96 25.71 33.55
C ASN A 50 8.67 25.13 34.14
N TYR A 51 7.90 24.39 33.34
CA TYR A 51 6.67 23.73 33.78
C TYR A 51 6.96 22.66 34.85
N LEU A 52 7.94 21.78 34.60
CA LEU A 52 8.36 20.73 35.52
C LEU A 52 8.98 21.26 36.82
N ARG A 53 9.64 22.43 36.79
CA ARG A 53 10.13 23.08 38.02
C ARG A 53 8.99 23.47 38.96
N ASN A 54 7.84 23.85 38.41
CA ASN A 54 6.65 24.22 39.19
C ASN A 54 5.74 23.00 39.46
N HIS A 55 5.84 21.95 38.65
CA HIS A 55 5.02 20.73 38.73
C HIS A 55 5.93 19.48 38.65
N PRO A 56 6.72 19.19 39.71
CA PRO A 56 7.74 18.14 39.66
C PRO A 56 7.18 16.72 39.52
N LEU A 57 5.90 16.53 39.81
CA LEU A 57 5.19 15.24 39.71
C LEU A 57 4.27 15.15 38.48
N ALA A 58 4.34 16.09 37.55
CA ALA A 58 3.51 16.08 36.35
C ALA A 58 3.77 14.85 35.49
N SER A 59 2.70 14.19 35.04
CA SER A 59 2.78 13.09 34.09
C SER A 59 3.04 13.62 32.67
N VAL A 60 3.41 12.73 31.75
CA VAL A 60 3.56 13.07 30.32
C VAL A 60 2.25 13.65 29.75
N ASN A 61 1.10 13.12 30.16
CA ASN A 61 -0.20 13.62 29.72
C ASN A 61 -0.46 15.06 30.21
N ASP A 62 -0.11 15.38 31.46
CA ASP A 62 -0.26 16.74 32.00
C ASP A 62 0.60 17.75 31.23
N ILE A 63 1.83 17.35 30.89
CA ILE A 63 2.74 18.18 30.08
C ILE A 63 2.19 18.37 28.67
N GLN A 64 1.64 17.31 28.04
CA GLN A 64 1.04 17.39 26.72
C GLN A 64 -0.21 18.27 26.69
N GLU A 65 -1.05 18.22 27.72
CA GLU A 65 -2.23 19.07 27.79
C GLU A 65 -1.83 20.54 28.03
N ALA A 66 -0.99 20.79 29.04
CA ALA A 66 -0.56 22.15 29.40
C ALA A 66 0.29 22.83 28.31
N SER A 67 1.02 22.07 27.48
CA SER A 67 1.81 22.65 26.38
C SER A 67 1.02 22.97 25.11
N ARG A 68 -0.29 22.72 25.05
CA ARG A 68 -1.09 22.84 23.82
C ARG A 68 -0.89 24.16 23.08
N GLU A 69 -1.08 25.28 23.76
CA GLU A 69 -0.92 26.62 23.16
C GLU A 69 0.54 26.96 22.88
N MET A 70 1.46 26.42 23.69
CA MET A 70 2.89 26.65 23.51
C MET A 70 3.44 25.92 22.30
N ARG A 71 2.93 24.73 21.97
CA ARG A 71 3.22 24.03 20.71
C ARG A 71 2.76 24.86 19.51
N VAL A 72 1.55 25.42 19.55
CA VAL A 72 1.05 26.30 18.49
C VAL A 72 1.93 27.55 18.36
N THR A 73 2.29 28.16 19.50
CA THR A 73 3.17 29.34 19.53
C THR A 73 4.56 29.01 18.99
N ALA A 74 5.15 27.87 19.38
CA ALA A 74 6.46 27.41 18.95
C ALA A 74 6.54 27.26 17.43
N TYR A 75 5.44 26.79 16.83
CA TYR A 75 5.31 26.61 15.39
C TYR A 75 4.60 27.77 14.68
N SER A 76 4.33 28.90 15.34
CA SER A 76 3.62 30.03 14.74
C SER A 76 4.33 30.62 13.51
N TRP A 77 5.67 30.48 13.45
CA TRP A 77 6.46 30.88 12.28
C TRP A 77 6.09 30.10 11.01
N LEU A 78 5.60 28.85 11.15
CA LEU A 78 5.09 28.08 10.02
C LEU A 78 3.88 28.77 9.38
N PHE A 79 3.17 29.64 10.10
CA PHE A 79 2.00 30.36 9.61
C PHE A 79 2.30 31.80 9.17
N LYS A 80 3.57 32.25 9.18
CA LYS A 80 3.97 33.63 8.82
C LYS A 80 4.73 33.72 7.50
N THR A 81 4.39 32.88 6.51
CA THR A 81 5.13 32.84 5.25
C THR A 81 4.38 33.52 4.11
N ARG A 82 5.06 34.34 3.31
CA ARG A 82 4.52 34.84 2.03
C ARG A 82 4.25 33.73 0.99
N TYR A 83 4.64 32.49 1.30
CA TYR A 83 4.55 31.32 0.41
C TYR A 83 3.57 30.25 0.90
N HIS A 84 2.49 30.63 1.60
CA HIS A 84 1.49 29.70 2.15
C HIS A 84 1.06 28.61 1.15
N ALA A 85 0.71 28.97 -0.09
CA ALA A 85 0.29 28.00 -1.10
C ALA A 85 1.35 26.92 -1.41
N THR A 86 2.64 27.30 -1.43
CA THR A 86 3.74 26.36 -1.65
C THR A 86 3.94 25.45 -0.44
N GLN A 87 3.78 25.99 0.77
CA GLN A 87 3.87 25.22 2.01
C GLN A 87 2.72 24.23 2.12
N ASP A 88 1.47 24.67 1.90
CA ASP A 88 0.29 23.80 1.92
C ASP A 88 0.43 22.65 0.92
N ARG A 89 0.96 22.93 -0.29
CA ARG A 89 1.23 21.88 -1.27
C ARG A 89 2.25 20.88 -0.76
N ARG A 90 3.32 21.33 -0.10
CA ARG A 90 4.32 20.43 0.50
C ARG A 90 3.72 19.60 1.64
N ILE A 91 2.91 20.19 2.51
CA ILE A 91 2.22 19.49 3.59
C ILE A 91 1.29 18.42 3.01
N LYS A 92 0.47 18.78 2.01
CA LYS A 92 -0.41 17.82 1.32
C LYS A 92 0.38 16.67 0.70
N ASN A 93 1.50 16.96 0.03
CA ASN A 93 2.36 15.92 -0.54
C ASN A 93 2.96 15.00 0.54
N MET A 94 3.32 15.53 1.71
CA MET A 94 3.79 14.72 2.84
C MET A 94 2.69 13.80 3.37
N VAL A 95 1.49 14.35 3.61
CA VAL A 95 0.33 13.57 4.06
C VAL A 95 -0.05 12.49 3.04
N GLU A 96 0.00 12.81 1.75
CA GLU A 96 -0.25 11.85 0.67
C GLU A 96 0.82 10.75 0.65
N ALA A 97 2.10 11.10 0.79
CA ALA A 97 3.18 10.11 0.87
C ALA A 97 3.00 9.15 2.07
N ASP A 98 2.67 9.68 3.24
CA ASP A 98 2.42 8.90 4.46
C ASP A 98 1.22 7.96 4.28
N ALA A 99 0.14 8.44 3.66
CA ALA A 99 -1.04 7.62 3.37
C ALA A 99 -0.70 6.46 2.41
N PHE A 100 0.08 6.72 1.36
CA PHE A 100 0.50 5.69 0.42
C PHE A 100 1.49 4.68 1.03
N GLU A 101 2.25 5.06 2.06
CA GLU A 101 3.05 4.11 2.83
C GLU A 101 2.15 3.08 3.54
N GLN A 102 1.04 3.53 4.13
CA GLN A 102 0.07 2.64 4.78
C GLN A 102 -0.67 1.76 3.76
N ILE A 103 -1.09 2.33 2.63
CA ILE A 103 -1.70 1.55 1.53
C ILE A 103 -0.72 0.48 1.03
N SER A 104 0.56 0.84 0.86
CA SER A 104 1.61 -0.10 0.43
C SER A 104 1.80 -1.25 1.43
N LYS A 105 1.73 -0.99 2.74
CA LYS A 105 1.75 -2.06 3.76
C LYS A 105 0.58 -3.02 3.58
N SER A 106 -0.63 -2.50 3.42
CA SER A 106 -1.84 -3.32 3.20
C SER A 106 -1.75 -4.14 1.90
N TRP A 107 -1.28 -3.54 0.80
CA TRP A 107 -1.12 -4.24 -0.47
C TRP A 107 -0.05 -5.33 -0.39
N ARG A 108 1.09 -5.08 0.26
CA ARG A 108 2.10 -6.13 0.49
C ARG A 108 1.59 -7.30 1.31
N ALA A 109 0.71 -7.06 2.29
CA ALA A 109 0.11 -8.13 3.08
C ALA A 109 -0.75 -9.09 2.22
N LEU A 110 -1.25 -8.61 1.08
CA LEU A 110 -2.01 -9.35 0.07
C LEU A 110 -1.13 -10.03 -1.01
N GLY A 111 0.19 -9.91 -0.92
CA GLY A 111 1.14 -10.58 -1.82
C GLY A 111 1.72 -9.68 -2.92
N TYR A 112 1.36 -8.40 -2.97
CA TYR A 112 1.95 -7.49 -3.94
C TYR A 112 3.45 -7.25 -3.68
N PRO A 113 4.30 -7.20 -4.73
CA PRO A 113 5.74 -7.36 -4.56
C PRO A 113 6.55 -6.05 -4.51
N PHE A 114 5.92 -4.87 -4.53
CA PHE A 114 6.64 -3.59 -4.55
C PHE A 114 7.04 -3.10 -3.14
N ALA A 115 8.21 -2.47 -3.04
CA ALA A 115 8.70 -1.90 -1.79
C ALA A 115 8.00 -0.57 -1.44
N SER A 116 7.61 0.20 -2.46
CA SER A 116 6.91 1.47 -2.34
C SER A 116 5.88 1.63 -3.47
N LEU A 117 4.88 2.47 -3.23
CA LEU A 117 3.89 2.86 -4.23
C LEU A 117 4.08 4.34 -4.58
N THR A 118 3.99 4.68 -5.86
CA THR A 118 3.95 6.08 -6.30
C THR A 118 2.65 6.71 -5.79
N PRO A 119 2.71 7.78 -4.97
CA PRO A 119 1.51 8.48 -4.50
C PRO A 119 0.80 9.16 -5.67
N SER A 120 -0.26 8.53 -6.14
CA SER A 120 -1.01 8.99 -7.30
C SER A 120 -2.39 8.34 -7.37
N TYR A 121 -3.40 9.14 -7.74
CA TYR A 121 -4.73 8.63 -8.09
C TYR A 121 -4.71 7.59 -9.21
N ALA A 122 -3.66 7.55 -10.04
CA ALA A 122 -3.50 6.54 -11.07
C ALA A 122 -3.44 5.11 -10.49
N ALA A 123 -3.09 4.94 -9.21
CA ALA A 123 -3.13 3.65 -8.53
C ALA A 123 -4.55 3.03 -8.51
N ALA A 124 -5.59 3.86 -8.41
CA ALA A 124 -6.98 3.40 -8.39
C ALA A 124 -7.42 2.74 -9.71
N ILE A 125 -6.71 3.01 -10.82
CA ILE A 125 -6.95 2.41 -12.14
C ILE A 125 -5.87 1.38 -12.51
N GLY A 126 -5.08 0.92 -11.54
CA GLY A 126 -4.09 -0.14 -11.74
C GLY A 126 -2.73 0.31 -12.30
N ALA A 127 -2.42 1.62 -12.26
CA ALA A 127 -1.13 2.16 -12.70
C ALA A 127 -0.01 2.01 -11.64
N SER A 128 0.05 0.85 -10.98
CA SER A 128 1.04 0.54 -9.91
C SER A 128 1.99 -0.61 -10.28
N GLY A 129 1.79 -1.26 -11.44
CA GLY A 129 2.73 -2.24 -12.00
C GLY A 129 2.73 -3.58 -11.26
N ASP A 130 1.62 -4.32 -11.34
CA ASP A 130 1.51 -5.63 -10.69
C ASP A 130 1.94 -6.81 -11.58
N ARG A 131 2.29 -7.94 -10.95
CA ARG A 131 2.65 -9.19 -11.62
C ARG A 131 1.41 -10.09 -11.74
N PRO A 132 1.20 -10.77 -12.89
CA PRO A 132 0.08 -11.72 -13.04
C PRO A 132 -0.01 -12.77 -11.92
N ALA A 133 1.12 -13.21 -11.35
CA ALA A 133 1.14 -14.16 -10.25
C ALA A 133 0.56 -13.59 -8.93
N ALA A 134 0.77 -12.30 -8.64
CA ALA A 134 0.23 -11.66 -7.44
C ALA A 134 -1.29 -11.49 -7.57
N LEU A 135 -1.79 -11.15 -8.76
CA LEU A 135 -3.23 -11.11 -9.05
C LEU A 135 -3.88 -12.49 -8.87
N ALA A 136 -3.22 -13.56 -9.33
CA ALA A 136 -3.67 -14.93 -9.12
C ALA A 136 -3.73 -15.30 -7.63
N GLN A 137 -2.71 -14.91 -6.84
CA GLN A 137 -2.71 -15.13 -5.39
C GLN A 137 -3.81 -14.33 -4.68
N LEU A 138 -4.07 -13.09 -5.10
CA LEU A 138 -5.12 -12.26 -4.53
C LEU A 138 -6.50 -12.87 -4.77
N ILE A 139 -6.80 -13.29 -6.00
CA ILE A 139 -8.11 -13.89 -6.30
C ILE A 139 -8.28 -15.24 -5.59
N GLY A 140 -7.22 -16.04 -5.46
CA GLY A 140 -7.25 -17.27 -4.66
C GLY A 140 -7.44 -17.01 -3.16
N THR A 141 -6.92 -15.88 -2.66
CA THR A 141 -7.17 -15.43 -1.28
C THR A 141 -8.64 -15.04 -1.08
N ILE A 142 -9.27 -14.40 -2.07
CA ILE A 142 -10.69 -14.05 -2.03
C ILE A 142 -11.56 -15.31 -2.04
N GLU A 143 -11.27 -16.25 -2.96
CA GLU A 143 -11.97 -17.55 -3.00
C GLU A 143 -11.84 -18.33 -1.68
N ASN A 144 -10.68 -18.27 -1.03
CA ASN A 144 -10.42 -18.96 0.23
C ASN A 144 -10.80 -18.10 1.46
N ASP A 145 -11.94 -17.39 1.41
CA ASP A 145 -12.51 -16.60 2.52
C ASP A 145 -11.53 -15.59 3.16
N GLY A 146 -10.70 -14.95 2.36
CA GLY A 146 -9.71 -13.98 2.84
C GLY A 146 -8.46 -14.62 3.48
N LYS A 147 -8.27 -15.93 3.34
CA LYS A 147 -7.10 -16.65 3.84
C LYS A 147 -6.13 -16.95 2.70
N THR A 148 -4.87 -16.59 2.89
CA THR A 148 -3.81 -16.91 1.93
C THR A 148 -3.20 -18.27 2.20
N LEU A 149 -2.89 -19.01 1.13
CA LEU A 149 -2.16 -20.28 1.15
C LEU A 149 -0.81 -20.10 0.44
N PRO A 150 0.25 -20.75 0.92
CA PRO A 150 1.54 -20.70 0.24
C PRO A 150 1.43 -21.32 -1.16
N THR A 151 1.97 -20.64 -2.16
CA THR A 151 2.07 -21.19 -3.52
C THR A 151 3.12 -22.29 -3.54
N GLN A 152 2.74 -23.46 -4.07
CA GLN A 152 3.63 -24.62 -4.19
C GLN A 152 3.73 -25.03 -5.65
N SER A 153 4.95 -25.03 -6.19
CA SER A 153 5.21 -25.53 -7.56
C SER A 153 5.64 -27.00 -7.58
N ILE A 154 6.07 -27.53 -6.43
CA ILE A 154 6.56 -28.91 -6.27
C ILE A 154 5.83 -29.52 -5.08
N ALA A 155 5.10 -30.60 -5.31
CA ALA A 155 4.34 -31.31 -4.27
C ALA A 155 5.23 -32.27 -3.48
N THR A 156 6.09 -33.03 -4.16
CA THR A 156 6.98 -34.01 -3.53
C THR A 156 8.24 -34.20 -4.34
N LEU A 157 9.37 -34.44 -3.66
CA LEU A 157 10.60 -34.93 -4.27
C LEU A 157 10.93 -36.30 -3.67
N GLU A 158 11.07 -37.30 -4.51
CA GLU A 158 11.40 -38.68 -4.11
C GLU A 158 12.80 -39.03 -4.62
N PHE A 159 13.70 -39.41 -3.71
CA PHE A 159 15.08 -39.80 -4.01
C PHE A 159 15.30 -41.26 -3.66
N ALA A 160 16.12 -41.95 -4.47
CA ALA A 160 16.54 -43.33 -4.25
C ALA A 160 15.37 -44.29 -3.94
N LYS A 161 14.25 -44.09 -4.65
CA LYS A 161 13.03 -44.89 -4.53
C LYS A 161 13.34 -46.39 -4.66
N ASP A 162 12.68 -47.20 -3.85
CA ASP A 162 12.86 -48.66 -3.79
C ASP A 162 14.26 -49.11 -3.34
N THR A 163 14.97 -48.25 -2.60
CA THR A 163 16.26 -48.58 -1.95
C THR A 163 16.21 -48.30 -0.45
N PRO A 164 17.12 -48.88 0.37
CA PRO A 164 17.23 -48.52 1.78
C PRO A 164 17.55 -47.03 2.06
N TYR A 165 17.92 -46.26 1.03
CA TYR A 165 18.20 -44.83 1.12
C TYR A 165 17.03 -43.96 0.65
N GLU A 166 15.86 -44.55 0.41
CA GLU A 166 14.67 -43.84 -0.06
C GLU A 166 14.36 -42.64 0.85
N THR A 167 14.29 -41.46 0.25
CA THR A 167 14.02 -40.21 0.95
C THR A 167 12.93 -39.44 0.23
N ARG A 168 11.86 -39.10 0.96
CA ARG A 168 10.74 -38.31 0.45
C ARG A 168 10.70 -36.95 1.12
N PHE A 169 10.81 -35.89 0.32
CA PHE A 169 10.60 -34.52 0.77
C PHE A 169 9.20 -34.07 0.34
N ALA A 170 8.40 -33.61 1.30
CA ALA A 170 7.12 -32.98 1.06
C ALA A 170 7.07 -31.64 1.80
N PRO A 171 6.39 -30.61 1.27
CA PRO A 171 6.14 -29.37 1.97
C PRO A 171 5.47 -29.63 3.32
N ALA A 172 5.93 -28.94 4.36
CA ALA A 172 5.26 -28.96 5.65
C ALA A 172 3.85 -28.35 5.51
N ALA A 173 2.88 -28.93 6.24
CA ALA A 173 1.53 -28.38 6.29
C ALA A 173 1.57 -26.99 6.97
N THR A 174 1.39 -25.93 6.17
CA THR A 174 1.31 -24.55 6.67
C THR A 174 -0.16 -24.18 6.83
N ALA A 175 -0.54 -23.75 8.03
CA ALA A 175 -1.88 -23.28 8.29
C ALA A 175 -2.19 -22.04 7.42
N PRO A 176 -3.42 -21.93 6.85
CA PRO A 176 -3.83 -20.73 6.12
C PRO A 176 -3.72 -19.48 6.99
N ARG A 177 -3.22 -18.38 6.42
CA ARG A 177 -3.09 -17.10 7.13
C ARG A 177 -4.25 -16.18 6.74
N ALA A 178 -5.08 -15.78 7.69
CA ALA A 178 -6.12 -14.78 7.46
C ALA A 178 -5.48 -13.42 7.16
N VAL A 179 -5.82 -12.84 6.01
CA VAL A 179 -5.32 -11.52 5.56
C VAL A 179 -6.44 -10.53 5.29
N LEU A 180 -7.64 -11.03 5.01
CA LEU A 180 -8.88 -10.27 4.94
C LEU A 180 -9.90 -10.91 5.88
N SER A 181 -10.85 -10.12 6.35
CA SER A 181 -12.01 -10.67 7.04
C SER A 181 -12.90 -11.40 6.04
N HIS A 182 -13.66 -12.38 6.54
CA HIS A 182 -14.56 -13.17 5.70
C HIS A 182 -15.62 -12.28 5.04
N GLU A 183 -16.14 -11.28 5.76
CA GLU A 183 -17.16 -10.35 5.28
C GLU A 183 -16.65 -9.52 4.08
N ILE A 184 -15.38 -9.12 4.11
CA ILE A 184 -14.75 -8.41 2.97
C ILE A 184 -14.64 -9.36 1.78
N ALA A 185 -14.19 -10.59 2.00
CA ALA A 185 -14.05 -11.57 0.92
C ALA A 185 -15.41 -11.88 0.28
N GLU A 186 -16.46 -12.04 1.08
CA GLU A 186 -17.83 -12.31 0.60
C GLU A 186 -18.37 -11.17 -0.27
N VAL A 187 -18.24 -9.92 0.18
CA VAL A 187 -18.67 -8.74 -0.61
C VAL A 187 -17.89 -8.66 -1.92
N VAL A 188 -16.57 -8.87 -1.87
CA VAL A 188 -15.73 -8.84 -3.09
C VAL A 188 -16.13 -9.97 -4.05
N HIS A 189 -16.39 -11.18 -3.54
CA HIS A 189 -16.84 -12.31 -4.34
C HIS A 189 -18.16 -12.00 -5.08
N GLN A 190 -19.14 -11.39 -4.41
CA GLN A 190 -20.39 -10.95 -5.05
C GLN A 190 -20.13 -9.93 -6.16
N LEU A 191 -19.31 -8.90 -5.90
CA LEU A 191 -18.97 -7.88 -6.89
C LEU A 191 -18.24 -8.45 -8.11
N LEU A 192 -17.40 -9.48 -7.92
CA LEU A 192 -16.71 -10.16 -9.01
C LEU A 192 -17.64 -11.04 -9.85
N ARG A 193 -18.70 -11.60 -9.25
CA ARG A 193 -19.76 -12.30 -10.00
C ARG A 193 -20.51 -11.34 -10.90
N ASP A 194 -20.84 -10.13 -10.42
CA ASP A 194 -21.54 -9.11 -11.22
C ASP A 194 -20.77 -8.71 -12.49
N VAL A 195 -19.43 -8.66 -12.40
CA VAL A 195 -18.56 -8.37 -13.56
C VAL A 195 -18.72 -9.41 -14.67
N VAL A 196 -18.99 -10.67 -14.32
CA VAL A 196 -19.22 -11.75 -15.28
C VAL A 196 -20.68 -11.83 -15.68
N LEU A 197 -21.65 -11.77 -14.78
CA LEU A 197 -23.06 -11.93 -15.14
C LEU A 197 -23.62 -10.78 -15.98
N GLY A 198 -23.26 -9.54 -15.62
CA GLY A 198 -23.80 -8.32 -16.25
C GLY A 198 -22.74 -7.41 -16.86
N GLY A 199 -21.47 -7.62 -16.57
CA GLY A 199 -20.40 -6.67 -16.85
C GLY A 199 -19.50 -7.02 -18.04
N THR A 200 -18.27 -6.55 -17.94
CA THR A 200 -17.24 -6.66 -18.99
C THR A 200 -16.81 -8.09 -19.34
N ALA A 201 -17.13 -9.08 -18.49
CA ALA A 201 -16.79 -10.48 -18.71
C ALA A 201 -18.01 -11.36 -19.10
N LYS A 202 -19.11 -10.74 -19.55
CA LYS A 202 -20.39 -11.41 -19.92
C LYS A 202 -20.31 -12.60 -20.86
N ARG A 203 -19.22 -12.76 -21.61
CA ARG A 203 -19.01 -13.94 -22.47
C ARG A 203 -18.88 -15.25 -21.68
N LEU A 204 -18.58 -15.17 -20.38
CA LEU A 204 -18.49 -16.31 -19.45
C LEU A 204 -19.69 -16.38 -18.49
N ALA A 205 -20.79 -15.65 -18.74
CA ALA A 205 -21.98 -15.66 -17.89
C ALA A 205 -22.61 -17.07 -17.77
N ASP A 206 -22.55 -17.87 -18.83
CA ASP A 206 -23.01 -19.26 -18.84
C ASP A 206 -22.00 -20.25 -18.21
N GLY A 207 -20.88 -19.74 -17.70
CA GLY A 207 -19.80 -20.54 -17.13
C GLY A 207 -18.97 -21.30 -18.16
N ILE A 208 -18.29 -22.36 -17.68
CA ILE A 208 -17.53 -23.31 -18.49
C ILE A 208 -18.22 -24.68 -18.40
N THR A 209 -18.75 -25.15 -19.52
CA THR A 209 -19.45 -26.44 -19.61
C THR A 209 -18.50 -27.58 -19.99
N LEU A 210 -18.58 -28.68 -19.24
CA LEU A 210 -17.90 -29.94 -19.52
C LEU A 210 -18.71 -30.81 -20.52
N PRO A 211 -18.08 -31.81 -21.17
CA PRO A 211 -18.78 -32.72 -22.09
C PRO A 211 -19.90 -33.53 -21.44
N ASP A 212 -19.85 -33.72 -20.12
CA ASP A 212 -20.88 -34.41 -19.34
C ASP A 212 -22.09 -33.52 -18.97
N GLY A 213 -22.11 -32.26 -19.44
CA GLY A 213 -23.19 -31.31 -19.23
C GLY A 213 -23.09 -30.48 -17.95
N ARG A 214 -22.11 -30.73 -17.08
CA ARG A 214 -21.88 -29.88 -15.90
C ARG A 214 -21.30 -28.53 -16.30
N ALA A 215 -21.75 -27.46 -15.65
CA ALA A 215 -21.21 -26.12 -15.84
C ALA A 215 -20.54 -25.64 -14.55
N PHE A 216 -19.33 -25.09 -14.68
CA PHE A 216 -18.68 -24.37 -13.58
C PHE A 216 -18.93 -22.89 -13.73
N ASP A 217 -19.43 -22.28 -12.65
CA ASP A 217 -19.52 -20.83 -12.53
C ASP A 217 -18.13 -20.19 -12.73
N VAL A 218 -18.12 -19.02 -13.35
CA VAL A 218 -16.91 -18.21 -13.47
C VAL A 218 -17.19 -16.83 -12.90
N TYR A 219 -16.26 -16.32 -12.08
CA TYR A 219 -16.30 -14.96 -11.60
C TYR A 219 -14.89 -14.35 -11.67
N GLY A 220 -14.79 -13.02 -11.69
CA GLY A 220 -13.47 -12.40 -11.83
C GLY A 220 -13.48 -10.94 -12.21
N LYS A 221 -12.29 -10.38 -12.43
CA LYS A 221 -12.11 -8.98 -12.81
C LYS A 221 -11.32 -8.82 -14.10
N THR A 222 -11.84 -7.95 -14.96
CA THR A 222 -11.18 -7.50 -16.18
C THR A 222 -10.30 -6.28 -15.96
N GLY A 223 -9.23 -6.14 -16.75
CA GLY A 223 -8.39 -4.95 -16.80
C GLY A 223 -7.95 -4.67 -18.24
N THR A 224 -7.90 -3.39 -18.63
CA THR A 224 -7.39 -2.96 -19.94
C THR A 224 -6.48 -1.76 -19.72
N GLY A 225 -5.24 -1.87 -20.15
CA GLY A 225 -4.23 -0.81 -20.00
C GLY A 225 -3.78 -0.28 -21.36
N ASP A 226 -3.72 1.04 -21.49
CA ASP A 226 -3.08 1.76 -22.59
C ASP A 226 -2.01 2.68 -22.02
N GLN A 227 -0.82 2.12 -21.76
CA GLN A 227 0.28 2.92 -21.23
C GLN A 227 0.86 3.78 -22.33
N ARG A 228 0.95 5.08 -22.09
CA ARG A 228 1.52 6.04 -23.04
C ARG A 228 2.65 6.83 -22.40
N LEU A 229 3.72 7.01 -23.16
CA LEU A 229 4.75 8.00 -22.86
C LEU A 229 4.32 9.32 -23.51
N ASN A 230 4.08 10.32 -22.67
CA ASN A 230 3.71 11.66 -23.10
C ASN A 230 4.88 12.61 -22.81
N VAL A 231 5.31 13.37 -23.82
CA VAL A 231 6.34 14.42 -23.68
C VAL A 231 5.63 15.78 -23.74
N PHE A 232 5.92 16.64 -22.77
CA PHE A 232 5.32 17.96 -22.64
C PHE A 232 6.37 19.06 -22.79
N ALA A 233 6.04 20.09 -23.56
CA ALA A 233 6.80 21.35 -23.63
C ALA A 233 6.43 22.27 -22.45
N ARG A 234 7.14 23.40 -22.35
CA ARG A 234 6.85 24.47 -21.39
C ARG A 234 5.37 24.89 -21.49
N GLY A 235 4.75 25.08 -20.32
CA GLY A 235 3.32 25.39 -20.22
C GLY A 235 2.41 24.15 -20.34
N ALA A 236 2.93 22.95 -20.08
CA ALA A 236 2.17 21.69 -20.11
C ALA A 236 1.55 21.36 -21.48
N ARG A 237 2.13 21.87 -22.57
CA ARG A 237 1.68 21.56 -23.93
C ARG A 237 2.20 20.18 -24.34
N LEU A 238 1.30 19.23 -24.61
CA LEU A 238 1.66 17.91 -25.12
C LEU A 238 2.31 18.06 -26.51
N ILE A 239 3.49 17.47 -26.70
CA ILE A 239 4.24 17.53 -27.97
C ILE A 239 4.52 16.13 -28.55
N GLU A 240 4.51 15.10 -27.73
CA GLU A 240 4.63 13.71 -28.19
C GLU A 240 3.73 12.83 -27.32
N SER A 241 3.10 11.83 -27.94
CA SER A 241 2.37 10.78 -27.23
C SER A 241 2.55 9.45 -27.93
N ARG A 242 3.23 8.52 -27.27
CA ARG A 242 3.62 7.23 -27.83
C ARG A 242 3.06 6.09 -26.98
N ARG A 243 2.41 5.10 -27.59
CA ARG A 243 1.92 3.90 -26.90
C ARG A 243 3.11 3.00 -26.55
N VAL A 244 3.29 2.75 -25.26
CA VAL A 244 4.38 1.93 -24.70
C VAL A 244 3.93 0.50 -24.51
N ASN A 245 2.79 0.31 -23.83
CA ASN A 245 2.22 -1.00 -23.54
C ASN A 245 0.72 -1.02 -23.80
N ARG A 246 0.25 -2.09 -24.44
CA ARG A 246 -1.17 -2.45 -24.50
C ARG A 246 -1.38 -3.75 -23.74
N THR A 247 -2.29 -3.74 -22.77
CA THR A 247 -2.56 -4.90 -21.94
C THR A 247 -4.05 -5.19 -21.82
N ALA A 248 -4.38 -6.48 -21.75
CA ALA A 248 -5.71 -6.97 -21.47
C ALA A 248 -5.59 -8.13 -20.49
N THR A 249 -6.20 -7.98 -19.32
CA THR A 249 -6.07 -8.94 -18.22
C THR A 249 -7.45 -9.42 -17.81
N PHE A 250 -7.57 -10.72 -17.52
CA PHE A 250 -8.70 -11.28 -16.81
C PHE A 250 -8.17 -12.12 -15.65
N VAL A 251 -8.49 -11.71 -14.43
CA VAL A 251 -8.23 -12.46 -13.19
C VAL A 251 -9.51 -13.19 -12.86
N PHE A 252 -9.46 -14.50 -12.62
CA PHE A 252 -10.66 -15.33 -12.61
C PHE A 252 -10.59 -16.46 -11.59
N VAL A 253 -11.77 -16.95 -11.23
CA VAL A 253 -12.01 -18.24 -10.59
C VAL A 253 -13.04 -19.02 -11.43
N ILE A 254 -12.86 -20.34 -11.51
CA ILE A 254 -13.75 -21.31 -12.14
C ILE A 254 -14.15 -22.32 -11.04
N GLY A 255 -15.45 -22.39 -10.75
CA GLY A 255 -15.97 -23.16 -9.63
C GLY A 255 -15.47 -22.61 -8.28
N ASP A 256 -14.95 -23.50 -7.45
CA ASP A 256 -14.48 -23.27 -6.08
C ASP A 256 -12.99 -23.61 -5.88
N ARG A 257 -12.29 -23.93 -6.97
CA ARG A 257 -10.94 -24.54 -6.89
C ARG A 257 -9.94 -23.95 -7.85
N PHE A 258 -10.35 -23.59 -9.05
CA PHE A 258 -9.43 -23.17 -10.11
C PHE A 258 -9.43 -21.66 -10.21
N PHE A 259 -8.28 -21.04 -10.04
CA PHE A 259 -8.15 -19.59 -10.17
C PHE A 259 -6.87 -19.24 -10.90
N GLY A 260 -6.82 -18.05 -11.47
CA GLY A 260 -5.66 -17.62 -12.22
C GLY A 260 -5.79 -16.24 -12.83
N THR A 261 -4.83 -15.93 -13.69
CA THR A 261 -4.80 -14.66 -14.42
C THR A 261 -4.36 -14.93 -15.85
N LEU A 262 -5.11 -14.40 -16.81
CA LEU A 262 -4.79 -14.43 -18.23
C LEU A 262 -4.49 -13.02 -18.71
N THR A 263 -3.28 -12.78 -19.21
CA THR A 263 -2.82 -11.46 -19.68
C THR A 263 -2.35 -11.53 -21.13
N ALA A 264 -2.98 -10.74 -22.00
CA ALA A 264 -2.41 -10.38 -23.29
C ALA A 264 -1.61 -9.09 -23.14
N TYR A 265 -0.37 -9.09 -23.64
CA TYR A 265 0.58 -8.00 -23.47
C TYR A 265 1.31 -7.74 -24.79
N VAL A 266 1.35 -6.47 -25.21
CA VAL A 266 2.15 -6.03 -26.36
C VAL A 266 2.95 -4.81 -25.97
N HIS A 267 4.26 -4.86 -26.21
CA HIS A 267 5.20 -3.78 -25.96
C HIS A 267 5.49 -2.98 -27.23
N GLU A 268 6.03 -1.77 -27.09
CA GLU A 268 6.61 -1.01 -28.19
C GLU A 268 7.72 -1.82 -28.92
N PRO A 269 7.86 -1.65 -30.24
CA PRO A 269 7.15 -0.69 -31.10
C PRO A 269 5.76 -1.16 -31.56
N TYR A 270 5.37 -2.39 -31.25
CA TYR A 270 4.16 -3.00 -31.80
C TYR A 270 2.88 -2.57 -31.09
N ALA A 271 2.95 -2.09 -29.84
CA ALA A 271 1.79 -1.67 -29.05
C ALA A 271 0.86 -0.70 -29.81
N ALA A 272 1.40 0.14 -30.70
CA ALA A 272 0.62 1.06 -31.52
C ALA A 272 -0.21 0.41 -32.63
N ARG A 273 0.11 -0.84 -33.00
CA ARG A 273 -0.54 -1.60 -34.08
C ARG A 273 -1.71 -2.47 -33.60
N TYR A 274 -1.89 -2.60 -32.29
CA TYR A 274 -2.91 -3.47 -31.70
C TYR A 274 -3.97 -2.65 -30.97
N ASP A 275 -5.23 -3.01 -31.22
CA ASP A 275 -6.36 -2.53 -30.43
C ASP A 275 -7.19 -3.72 -29.95
N PHE A 276 -7.14 -3.97 -28.65
CA PHE A 276 -7.90 -5.03 -28.00
C PHE A 276 -8.25 -4.64 -26.56
N THR A 277 -9.34 -5.18 -26.03
CA THR A 277 -9.76 -4.99 -24.64
C THR A 277 -9.60 -6.30 -23.86
N SER A 278 -9.88 -6.26 -22.56
CA SER A 278 -10.01 -7.45 -21.69
C SER A 278 -10.95 -8.52 -22.24
N ALA A 279 -11.86 -8.16 -23.14
CA ALA A 279 -12.75 -9.10 -23.80
C ALA A 279 -11.99 -10.15 -24.63
N LEU A 280 -10.76 -9.85 -25.09
CA LEU A 280 -9.84 -10.82 -25.70
C LEU A 280 -9.43 -11.89 -24.68
N SER A 281 -9.00 -11.49 -23.49
CA SER A 281 -8.54 -12.41 -22.45
C SER A 281 -9.69 -13.29 -21.92
N VAL A 282 -10.88 -12.71 -21.77
CA VAL A 282 -12.11 -13.44 -21.42
C VAL A 282 -12.46 -14.46 -22.50
N GLN A 283 -12.41 -14.06 -23.78
CA GLN A 283 -12.69 -14.97 -24.89
C GLN A 283 -11.64 -16.09 -24.99
N LEU A 284 -10.36 -15.79 -24.75
CA LEU A 284 -9.31 -16.79 -24.78
C LEU A 284 -9.53 -17.84 -23.69
N LEU A 285 -9.89 -17.44 -22.46
CA LEU A 285 -10.23 -18.39 -21.40
C LEU A 285 -11.40 -19.29 -21.82
N LYS A 286 -12.45 -18.72 -22.42
CA LYS A 286 -13.58 -19.49 -22.96
C LYS A 286 -13.14 -20.50 -24.01
N SER A 287 -12.28 -20.08 -24.94
CA SER A 287 -11.75 -20.95 -26.00
C SER A 287 -10.79 -22.03 -25.48
N LEU A 288 -10.15 -21.81 -24.33
CA LEU A 288 -9.31 -22.81 -23.66
C LEU A 288 -10.11 -23.87 -22.90
N ALA A 289 -11.43 -23.69 -22.73
CA ALA A 289 -12.27 -24.62 -21.99
C ALA A 289 -12.05 -26.09 -22.37
N PRO A 290 -12.02 -26.50 -23.67
CA PRO A 290 -11.75 -27.90 -24.03
C PRO A 290 -10.40 -28.43 -23.55
N ALA A 291 -9.35 -27.59 -23.57
CA ALA A 291 -8.03 -27.97 -23.10
C ALA A 291 -7.95 -28.07 -21.57
N LEU A 292 -8.81 -27.34 -20.85
CA LEU A 292 -8.90 -27.37 -19.40
C LEU A 292 -9.78 -28.52 -18.87
N GLN A 293 -10.61 -29.13 -19.73
CA GLN A 293 -11.57 -30.18 -19.33
C GLN A 293 -10.96 -31.33 -18.52
N PRO A 294 -9.79 -31.91 -18.87
CA PRO A 294 -9.22 -33.00 -18.08
C PRO A 294 -8.95 -32.59 -16.62
N LEU A 295 -8.43 -31.37 -16.42
CA LEU A 295 -8.14 -30.83 -15.09
C LEU A 295 -9.42 -30.54 -14.30
N LEU A 296 -10.41 -29.95 -14.96
CA LEU A 296 -11.70 -29.62 -14.34
C LEU A 296 -12.51 -30.88 -13.99
N GLY A 297 -12.39 -31.94 -14.79
CA GLY A 297 -13.06 -33.23 -14.59
C GLY A 297 -12.49 -34.02 -13.42
N ASP A 298 -11.16 -34.14 -13.31
CA ASP A 298 -10.47 -34.89 -12.26
C ASP A 298 -10.70 -34.32 -10.85
N ALA A 299 -10.99 -33.02 -10.75
CA ALA A 299 -11.27 -32.37 -9.48
C ALA A 299 -12.46 -32.97 -8.70
N VAL A 300 -13.36 -33.66 -9.41
CA VAL A 300 -14.58 -34.24 -8.85
C VAL A 300 -14.35 -35.60 -8.22
N VAL A 301 -13.30 -36.32 -8.62
CA VAL A 301 -12.96 -37.61 -8.00
C VAL A 301 -12.37 -37.37 -6.60
N ALA A 302 -11.50 -36.37 -6.45
CA ALA A 302 -10.87 -36.05 -5.17
C ALA A 302 -11.82 -35.37 -4.14
N GLY A 303 -12.88 -34.70 -4.59
CA GLY A 303 -13.86 -34.04 -3.71
C GLY A 303 -14.92 -34.98 -3.11
N ARG A 304 -15.04 -36.22 -3.62
CA ARG A 304 -15.98 -37.23 -3.10
C ARG A 304 -15.37 -38.14 -2.02
N GLU A 305 -14.08 -38.01 -1.73
CA GLU A 305 -13.37 -38.78 -0.70
C GLU A 305 -13.12 -37.98 0.60
N LYS A 306 -13.83 -36.87 0.82
CA LYS A 306 -13.85 -36.18 2.12
C LYS A 306 -15.17 -36.37 2.85
#